data_AF-A0A843TYE4-F1
#
_entry.id   AF-A0A843TYE4-F1
#
_cell.length_a   1.000
_cell.length_b   1.000
_cell.length_c   1.000
_cell.angle_alpha   90.00
_cell.angle_beta   90.00
_cell.angle_gamma   90.00
#
_symmetry.space_group_name_H-M   'P 1'
#
loop_
_entity.id
_entity.type
_entity.pdbx_description
1 polymer ?
#
loop_
_entity_poly.entity_id
_entity_poly.type
_entity_poly.pdbx_seq_one_letter_code
_entity_poly.pdbx_strand_id
1 'polypeptide(L)'
;MRERSTRALVDRNDLQVDVTRETASLRALLYSAMQDREVAQHEAEQLRKELERVRRAAGAGTSSSRVVESSQSDLEDRLAAAMRRAEEAQAELAERETALGAAIDRATQLQGQVDSVTGERDQLRIRAEAAEARVAEETRELATLRVQGSSVDQEELARLCTDLQAQQTLVRGL
;
A
#
# COMPACT_ATOMS: atom_id res chain seq x y z
N MET A 1 20.89 11.65 9.05
CA MET A 1 19.43 11.41 9.22
C MET A 1 18.63 11.53 7.92
N ARG A 2 18.86 12.55 7.07
CA ARG A 2 18.09 12.75 5.82
C ARG A 2 18.09 11.54 4.86
N GLU A 3 19.23 10.84 4.71
CA GLU A 3 19.34 9.68 3.82
C GLU A 3 18.56 8.44 4.25
N ARG A 4 18.30 8.25 5.55
CA ARG A 4 17.49 7.11 6.04
C ARG A 4 15.99 7.36 5.80
N SER A 5 15.55 8.61 5.86
CA SER A 5 14.16 9.00 5.66
C SER A 5 13.75 8.91 4.18
N THR A 6 14.65 9.31 3.26
CA THR A 6 14.40 9.18 1.82
C THR A 6 14.40 7.72 1.36
N ARG A 7 15.29 6.86 1.89
CA ARG A 7 15.28 5.42 1.58
C ARG A 7 13.98 4.75 2.01
N ALA A 8 13.54 4.99 3.25
CA ALA A 8 12.30 4.40 3.77
C ALA A 8 11.02 4.86 3.01
N LEU A 9 11.02 6.07 2.45
CA LEU A 9 9.91 6.58 1.64
C LEU A 9 9.91 6.02 0.21
N VAL A 10 11.09 5.74 -0.36
CA VAL A 10 11.23 5.09 -1.66
C VAL A 10 10.83 3.62 -1.54
N ASP A 11 11.38 2.89 -0.55
CA ASP A 11 11.03 1.49 -0.28
C ASP A 11 9.52 1.32 -0.07
N ARG A 12 8.86 2.28 0.60
CA ARG A 12 7.41 2.28 0.82
C ARG A 12 6.59 2.51 -0.46
N ASN A 13 7.00 3.44 -1.33
CA ASN A 13 6.30 3.68 -2.59
C ASN A 13 6.44 2.49 -3.53
N ASP A 14 7.62 1.88 -3.59
CA ASP A 14 7.89 0.72 -4.42
C ASP A 14 7.03 -0.48 -4.00
N LEU A 15 6.96 -0.77 -2.68
CA LEU A 15 6.08 -1.80 -2.12
C LEU A 15 4.59 -1.57 -2.40
N GLN A 16 4.13 -0.31 -2.34
CA GLN A 16 2.72 0.01 -2.57
C GLN A 16 2.35 -0.11 -4.06
N VAL A 17 3.24 0.29 -4.96
CA VAL A 17 3.07 0.12 -6.41
C VAL A 17 3.06 -1.36 -6.78
N ASP A 18 3.94 -2.15 -6.19
CA ASP A 18 4.04 -3.59 -6.46
C ASP A 18 2.77 -4.35 -6.06
N VAL A 19 2.23 -4.10 -4.87
CA VAL A 19 0.98 -4.73 -4.40
C VAL A 19 -0.22 -4.31 -5.26
N THR A 20 -0.29 -3.04 -5.65
CA THR A 20 -1.38 -2.55 -6.51
C THR A 20 -1.31 -3.17 -7.90
N ARG A 21 -0.10 -3.37 -8.43
CA ARG A 21 0.13 -4.03 -9.71
C ARG A 21 -0.19 -5.52 -9.65
N GLU A 22 0.22 -6.20 -8.59
CA GLU A 22 -0.02 -7.63 -8.38
C GLU A 22 -1.52 -7.91 -8.22
N THR A 23 -2.23 -7.13 -7.40
CA THR A 23 -3.69 -7.24 -7.23
C THR A 23 -4.46 -6.96 -8.52
N ALA A 24 -4.05 -5.96 -9.31
CA ALA A 24 -4.64 -5.69 -10.62
C ALA A 24 -4.40 -6.85 -11.61
N SER A 25 -3.20 -7.42 -11.62
CA SER A 25 -2.86 -8.59 -12.43
C SER A 25 -3.68 -9.82 -12.05
N LEU A 26 -3.82 -10.10 -10.76
CA LEU A 26 -4.62 -11.22 -10.26
C LEU A 26 -6.11 -11.06 -10.61
N ARG A 27 -6.67 -9.84 -10.52
CA ARG A 27 -8.05 -9.57 -10.97
C ARG A 27 -8.24 -9.82 -12.47
N ALA A 28 -7.28 -9.42 -13.30
CA ALA A 28 -7.35 -9.66 -14.74
C ALA A 28 -7.30 -11.16 -15.06
N LEU A 29 -6.41 -11.91 -14.40
CA LEU A 29 -6.32 -13.36 -14.55
C LEU A 29 -7.59 -14.07 -14.06
N LEU A 30 -8.19 -13.60 -12.97
CA LEU A 30 -9.44 -14.13 -12.45
C LEU A 30 -10.61 -13.92 -13.44
N TYR A 31 -10.67 -12.76 -14.08
CA TYR A 31 -11.66 -12.50 -15.12
C TYR A 31 -11.53 -13.46 -16.31
N SER A 32 -10.30 -13.70 -16.78
CA SER A 32 -10.04 -14.69 -17.83
C SER A 32 -10.49 -16.10 -17.39
N ALA A 33 -10.14 -16.50 -16.18
CA ALA A 33 -10.49 -17.81 -15.63
C ALA A 33 -12.00 -18.05 -15.54
N MET A 34 -12.76 -17.02 -15.15
CA MET A 34 -14.22 -17.08 -15.13
C MET A 34 -14.78 -17.27 -16.53
N GLN A 35 -14.23 -16.55 -17.51
CA GLN A 35 -14.67 -16.64 -18.90
C GLN A 35 -14.36 -18.03 -19.50
N ASP A 36 -13.17 -18.58 -19.24
CA ASP A 36 -12.79 -19.92 -19.69
C ASP A 36 -13.73 -20.99 -19.10
N ARG A 37 -14.08 -20.84 -17.81
CA ARG A 37 -15.05 -21.70 -17.14
C ARG A 37 -16.45 -21.62 -17.75
N GLU A 38 -16.93 -20.40 -18.03
CA GLU A 38 -18.24 -20.19 -18.66
C GLU A 38 -18.30 -20.82 -20.05
N VAL A 39 -17.25 -20.66 -20.85
CA VAL A 39 -17.13 -21.27 -22.18
C VAL A 39 -17.17 -22.81 -22.07
N ALA A 40 -16.39 -23.39 -21.16
CA ALA A 40 -16.35 -24.85 -20.96
C ALA A 40 -17.71 -25.40 -20.48
N GLN A 41 -18.40 -24.68 -19.59
CA GLN A 41 -19.74 -25.07 -19.13
C GLN A 41 -20.77 -25.00 -20.26
N HIS A 42 -20.71 -23.95 -21.07
CA HIS A 42 -21.62 -23.79 -22.20
C HIS A 42 -21.39 -24.88 -23.26
N GLU A 43 -20.14 -25.21 -23.58
CA GLU A 43 -19.79 -26.30 -24.50
C GLU A 43 -20.34 -27.64 -23.99
N ALA A 44 -20.14 -27.97 -22.71
CA ALA A 44 -20.67 -29.19 -22.12
C ALA A 44 -22.20 -29.25 -22.18
N GLU A 45 -22.89 -28.12 -21.98
CA GLU A 45 -24.34 -28.05 -22.06
C GLU A 45 -24.85 -28.23 -23.50
N GLN A 46 -24.16 -27.65 -24.48
CA GLN A 46 -24.48 -27.84 -25.89
C GLN A 46 -24.33 -29.32 -26.30
N LEU A 47 -23.21 -29.94 -25.94
CA LEU A 47 -22.95 -31.36 -26.24
C LEU A 47 -23.98 -32.28 -25.57
N ARG A 48 -24.42 -31.98 -24.34
CA ARG A 48 -25.54 -32.71 -23.69
C ARG A 48 -26.82 -32.62 -24.51
N LYS A 49 -27.19 -31.43 -24.96
CA LYS A 49 -28.40 -31.21 -25.77
C LYS A 49 -28.32 -31.94 -27.11
N GLU A 50 -27.16 -31.92 -27.76
CA GLU A 50 -26.93 -32.64 -29.03
C GLU A 50 -27.03 -34.15 -28.85
N LEU A 51 -26.37 -34.69 -27.82
CA LEU A 51 -26.40 -36.11 -27.49
C LEU A 51 -27.83 -36.59 -27.18
N GLU A 52 -28.61 -35.79 -26.45
CA GLU A 52 -30.01 -36.09 -26.17
C GLU A 52 -30.88 -36.04 -27.43
N ARG A 53 -30.62 -35.11 -28.36
CA ARG A 53 -31.29 -35.08 -29.68
C ARG A 53 -30.96 -36.33 -30.50
N VAL A 54 -29.70 -36.75 -30.55
CA VAL A 54 -29.27 -37.95 -31.27
C VAL A 54 -29.89 -39.21 -30.64
N ARG A 55 -29.94 -39.31 -29.30
CA ARG A 55 -30.64 -40.41 -28.60
C ARG A 55 -32.14 -40.46 -28.92
N ARG A 56 -32.81 -39.30 -28.98
CA ARG A 56 -34.22 -39.23 -29.37
C ARG A 56 -34.44 -39.62 -30.83
N ALA A 57 -33.59 -39.17 -31.75
CA ALA A 57 -33.65 -39.55 -33.16
C ALA A 57 -33.41 -41.05 -33.38
N ALA A 58 -32.47 -41.64 -32.62
CA ALA A 58 -32.20 -43.08 -32.59
C ALA A 58 -33.45 -43.88 -32.20
N GLY A 59 -34.12 -43.47 -31.11
CA GLY A 59 -35.34 -44.12 -30.62
C GLY A 59 -36.55 -43.97 -31.54
N ALA A 60 -36.55 -42.96 -32.42
CA ALA A 60 -37.59 -42.74 -33.43
C ALA A 60 -37.38 -43.55 -34.72
N GLY A 61 -36.28 -44.31 -34.86
CA GLY A 61 -36.02 -45.19 -36.01
C GLY A 61 -35.70 -44.46 -37.32
N THR A 62 -35.32 -43.18 -37.27
CA THR A 62 -35.17 -42.32 -38.46
C THR A 62 -33.80 -42.43 -39.16
N SER A 63 -32.85 -43.21 -38.63
CA SER A 63 -31.47 -43.28 -39.15
C SER A 63 -30.83 -44.67 -38.94
N SER A 64 -29.79 -44.98 -39.74
CA SER A 64 -29.07 -46.27 -39.71
C SER A 64 -28.36 -46.50 -38.37
N SER A 65 -28.65 -47.61 -37.67
CA SER A 65 -28.26 -47.80 -36.26
C SER A 65 -26.74 -47.70 -36.02
N ARG A 66 -25.89 -48.21 -36.91
CA ARG A 66 -24.41 -48.09 -36.76
C ARG A 66 -23.91 -46.65 -36.80
N VAL A 67 -24.49 -45.80 -37.66
CA VAL A 67 -24.08 -44.39 -37.80
C VAL A 67 -24.52 -43.59 -36.58
N VAL A 68 -25.68 -43.95 -36.04
CA VAL A 68 -26.22 -43.34 -34.82
C VAL A 68 -25.41 -43.77 -33.60
N GLU A 69 -25.05 -45.05 -33.48
CA GLU A 69 -24.20 -45.59 -32.41
C GLU A 69 -22.81 -44.94 -32.42
N SER A 70 -22.16 -44.80 -33.59
CA SER A 70 -20.86 -44.13 -33.68
C SER A 70 -20.96 -42.64 -33.30
N SER A 71 -21.98 -41.94 -33.79
CA SER A 71 -22.19 -40.52 -33.47
C SER A 71 -22.53 -40.30 -31.99
N GLN A 72 -23.22 -41.24 -31.35
CA GLN A 72 -23.48 -41.20 -29.91
C GLN A 72 -22.20 -41.38 -29.11
N SER A 73 -21.38 -42.37 -29.46
CA SER A 73 -20.07 -42.59 -28.82
C SER A 73 -19.19 -41.36 -28.93
N ASP A 74 -19.09 -40.75 -30.13
CA ASP A 74 -18.28 -39.55 -30.35
C ASP A 74 -18.78 -38.35 -29.52
N LEU A 75 -20.10 -38.19 -29.39
CA LEU A 75 -20.69 -37.14 -28.55
C LEU A 75 -20.51 -37.42 -27.05
N GLU A 76 -20.52 -38.68 -26.62
CA GLU A 76 -20.25 -39.08 -25.24
C GLU A 76 -18.80 -38.78 -24.85
N ASP A 77 -17.85 -39.11 -25.72
CA ASP A 77 -16.42 -38.81 -25.52
C ASP A 77 -16.16 -37.30 -25.49
N ARG A 78 -16.77 -36.55 -26.44
CA ARG A 78 -16.67 -35.08 -26.46
C ARG A 78 -17.29 -34.45 -25.23
N LEU A 79 -18.43 -34.96 -24.77
CA LEU A 79 -19.07 -34.48 -23.54
C LEU A 79 -18.21 -34.76 -22.31
N ALA A 80 -17.64 -35.96 -22.20
CA ALA A 80 -16.74 -36.31 -21.11
C ALA A 80 -15.50 -35.40 -21.09
N ALA A 81 -14.92 -35.11 -22.26
CA ALA A 81 -13.81 -34.18 -22.38
C ALA A 81 -14.20 -32.73 -21.99
N ALA A 82 -15.36 -32.25 -22.43
CA ALA A 82 -15.86 -30.92 -22.07
C ALA A 82 -16.16 -30.79 -20.57
N MET A 83 -16.72 -31.83 -19.96
CA MET A 83 -16.94 -31.86 -18.50
C MET A 83 -15.63 -31.82 -17.72
N ARG A 84 -14.61 -32.59 -18.12
CA ARG A 84 -13.28 -32.51 -17.49
C ARG A 84 -12.66 -31.11 -17.60
N ARG A 85 -12.73 -30.49 -18.77
CA ARG A 85 -12.26 -29.10 -18.94
C ARG A 85 -13.00 -28.12 -18.04
N ALA A 86 -14.31 -28.28 -17.88
CA ALA A 86 -15.10 -27.43 -16.99
C ALA A 86 -14.71 -27.63 -15.51
N GLU A 87 -14.41 -28.86 -15.09
CA GLU A 87 -13.90 -29.17 -13.75
C GLU A 87 -12.51 -28.59 -13.51
N GLU A 88 -11.59 -28.74 -14.47
CA GLU A 88 -10.24 -28.15 -14.42
C GLU A 88 -10.30 -26.62 -14.35
N ALA A 89 -11.11 -25.97 -15.18
CA ALA A 89 -11.29 -24.52 -15.15
C ALA A 89 -11.92 -24.03 -13.83
N GLN A 90 -12.84 -24.82 -13.24
CA GLN A 90 -13.42 -24.51 -11.93
C GLN A 90 -12.39 -24.63 -10.80
N ALA A 91 -11.49 -25.61 -10.85
CA ALA A 91 -10.40 -25.76 -9.88
C ALA A 91 -9.39 -24.61 -10.00
N GLU A 92 -9.01 -24.22 -11.22
CA GLU A 92 -8.11 -23.11 -11.47
C GLU A 92 -8.70 -21.77 -11.02
N LEU A 93 -10.01 -21.56 -11.22
CA LEU A 93 -10.71 -20.39 -10.71
C LEU A 93 -10.67 -20.33 -9.17
N ALA A 94 -10.91 -21.45 -8.48
CA ALA A 94 -10.88 -21.50 -7.01
C ALA A 94 -9.48 -21.21 -6.45
N GLU A 95 -8.43 -21.69 -7.12
CA GLU A 95 -7.04 -21.38 -6.76
C GLU A 95 -6.75 -19.88 -6.93
N ARG A 96 -7.19 -19.28 -8.05
CA ARG A 96 -7.04 -17.84 -8.31
C ARG A 96 -7.82 -16.97 -7.32
N GLU A 97 -9.03 -17.37 -6.94
CA GLU A 97 -9.83 -16.69 -5.91
C GLU A 97 -9.11 -16.69 -4.56
N THR A 98 -8.53 -17.83 -4.18
CA THR A 98 -7.75 -17.99 -2.95
C THR A 98 -6.50 -17.09 -2.98
N ALA A 99 -5.77 -17.08 -4.11
CA ALA A 99 -4.59 -16.24 -4.29
C ALA A 99 -4.94 -14.73 -4.23
N LEU A 100 -6.05 -14.32 -4.84
CA LEU A 100 -6.53 -12.95 -4.77
C LEU A 100 -6.90 -12.55 -3.34
N GLY A 101 -7.56 -13.44 -2.59
CA GLY A 101 -7.86 -13.23 -1.16
C GLY A 101 -6.59 -12.99 -0.34
N ALA A 102 -5.59 -13.86 -0.48
CA ALA A 102 -4.30 -13.71 0.20
C ALA A 102 -3.58 -12.40 -0.18
N ALA A 103 -3.67 -11.96 -1.44
CA ALA A 103 -3.09 -10.69 -1.87
C ALA A 103 -3.80 -9.47 -1.23
N ILE A 104 -5.13 -9.53 -1.09
CA ILE A 104 -5.92 -8.48 -0.42
C ILE A 104 -5.57 -8.40 1.08
N ASP A 105 -5.41 -9.54 1.75
CA ASP A 105 -5.01 -9.58 3.16
C ASP A 105 -3.62 -8.94 3.37
N ARG A 106 -2.66 -9.29 2.50
CA ARG A 106 -1.33 -8.66 2.50
C ARG A 106 -1.39 -7.16 2.27
N ALA A 107 -2.19 -6.71 1.30
CA ALA A 107 -2.38 -5.29 1.02
C ALA A 107 -2.93 -4.55 2.25
N THR A 108 -3.90 -5.15 2.93
CA THR A 108 -4.51 -4.58 4.16
C THR A 108 -3.47 -4.49 5.29
N GLN A 109 -2.65 -5.52 5.47
CA GLN A 109 -1.58 -5.52 6.47
C GLN A 109 -0.54 -4.42 6.20
N LEU A 110 -0.08 -4.30 4.96
CA LEU A 110 0.88 -3.27 4.55
C LEU A 110 0.30 -1.87 4.73
N GLN A 111 -0.98 -1.67 4.43
CA GLN A 111 -1.67 -0.41 4.68
C GLN A 111 -1.67 -0.05 6.18
N GLY A 112 -1.94 -1.01 7.06
CA GLY A 112 -1.86 -0.79 8.51
C GLY A 112 -0.45 -0.39 8.99
N GLN A 113 0.60 -1.01 8.44
CA GLN A 113 1.99 -0.63 8.74
C GLN A 113 2.30 0.79 8.26
N VAL A 114 1.81 1.13 7.06
CA VAL A 114 1.90 2.47 6.48
C VAL A 114 1.25 3.50 7.40
N ASP A 115 0.04 3.26 7.88
CA ASP A 115 -0.69 4.18 8.75
C ASP A 115 0.05 4.36 10.09
N SER A 116 0.58 3.28 10.67
CA SER A 116 1.36 3.33 11.90
C SER A 116 2.62 4.19 11.76
N VAL A 117 3.45 3.93 10.73
CA VAL A 117 4.68 4.71 10.48
C VAL A 117 4.36 6.17 10.18
N THR A 118 3.25 6.43 9.49
CA THR A 118 2.79 7.81 9.23
C THR A 118 2.43 8.52 10.53
N GLY A 119 1.71 7.85 11.43
CA GLY A 119 1.40 8.39 12.75
C GLY A 119 2.63 8.68 13.60
N GLU A 120 3.62 7.78 13.63
CA GLU A 120 4.89 8.00 14.34
C GLU A 120 5.66 9.21 13.77
N ARG A 121 5.73 9.33 12.45
CA ARG A 121 6.36 10.47 11.78
C ARG A 121 5.70 11.78 12.17
N ASP A 122 4.36 11.83 12.18
CA ASP A 122 3.62 13.05 12.50
C ASP A 122 3.83 13.45 13.98
N GLN A 123 3.89 12.48 14.89
CA GLN A 123 4.26 12.73 16.30
C GLN A 123 5.68 13.27 16.44
N LEU A 124 6.65 12.71 15.72
CA LEU A 124 8.04 13.18 15.74
C LEU A 124 8.14 14.61 15.20
N ARG A 125 7.38 14.93 14.15
CA ARG A 125 7.34 16.27 13.58
C ARG A 125 6.80 17.30 14.58
N ILE A 126 5.69 17.00 15.26
CA ILE A 126 5.14 17.87 16.31
C ILE A 126 6.18 18.09 17.43
N ARG A 127 6.88 17.02 17.86
CA ARG A 127 7.94 17.14 18.88
C ARG A 127 9.11 18.00 18.41
N ALA A 128 9.50 17.89 17.14
CA ALA A 128 10.55 18.72 16.56
C ALA A 128 10.14 20.20 16.52
N GLU A 129 8.94 20.50 16.03
CA GLU A 129 8.38 21.86 15.99
C GLU A 129 8.31 22.47 17.40
N ALA A 130 7.90 21.69 18.41
CA ALA A 130 7.88 22.14 19.81
C ALA A 130 9.29 22.39 20.38
N ALA A 131 10.27 21.56 20.04
CA ALA A 131 11.66 21.76 20.46
C ALA A 131 12.27 23.01 19.81
N GLU A 132 12.01 23.25 18.53
CA GLU A 132 12.44 24.45 17.82
C GLU A 132 11.86 25.73 18.46
N ALA A 133 10.58 25.71 18.84
CA ALA A 133 9.95 26.83 19.54
C ALA A 133 10.62 27.14 20.90
N ARG A 134 10.97 26.10 21.68
CA ARG A 134 11.68 26.26 22.96
C ARG A 134 13.07 26.85 22.77
N VAL A 135 13.83 26.36 21.79
CA VAL A 135 15.16 26.92 21.48
C VAL A 135 15.05 28.38 21.06
N ALA A 136 14.03 28.74 20.27
CA ALA A 136 13.80 30.13 19.89
C ALA A 136 13.47 31.03 21.10
N GLU A 137 12.71 30.53 22.07
CA GLU A 137 12.40 31.22 23.33
C GLU A 137 13.64 31.40 24.20
N GLU A 138 14.39 30.33 24.48
CA GLU A 138 15.66 30.39 25.21
C GLU A 138 16.66 31.35 24.56
N THR A 139 16.72 31.37 23.21
CA THR A 139 17.59 32.30 22.48
C THR A 139 17.20 33.76 22.69
N ARG A 140 15.89 34.07 22.77
CA ARG A 140 15.39 35.43 23.07
C ARG A 140 15.68 35.83 24.51
N GLU A 141 15.52 34.91 25.45
CA GLU A 141 15.85 35.14 26.86
C GLU A 141 17.35 35.43 27.03
N LEU A 142 18.22 34.61 26.43
CA LEU A 142 19.66 34.83 26.45
C LEU A 142 20.07 36.16 25.81
N ALA A 143 19.44 36.55 24.70
CA ALA A 143 19.67 37.85 24.08
C ALA A 143 19.30 39.01 25.03
N THR A 144 18.18 38.89 25.74
CA THR A 144 17.72 39.88 26.72
C THR A 144 18.69 39.98 27.90
N LEU A 145 19.09 38.85 28.48
CA LEU A 145 20.05 38.79 29.58
C LEU A 145 21.41 39.38 29.18
N ARG A 146 21.84 39.15 27.93
CA ARG A 146 23.10 39.69 27.41
C ARG A 146 23.07 41.22 27.33
N VAL A 147 21.96 41.80 26.86
CA VAL A 147 21.78 43.27 26.82
C VAL A 147 21.79 43.83 28.23
N GLN A 148 21.06 43.20 29.16
CA GLN A 148 21.02 43.62 30.56
C GLN A 148 22.42 43.60 31.21
N GLY A 149 23.18 42.51 31.06
CA GLY A 149 24.54 42.41 31.59
C GLY A 149 25.45 43.54 31.07
N SER A 150 25.43 43.81 29.76
CA SER A 150 26.25 44.88 29.18
C SER A 150 25.88 46.28 29.68
N SER A 151 24.61 46.53 30.01
CA SER A 151 24.19 47.81 30.57
C SER A 151 24.66 48.00 32.01
N VAL A 152 24.64 46.94 32.83
CA VAL A 152 25.13 46.97 34.21
C VAL A 152 26.64 47.24 34.23
N ASP A 153 27.41 46.56 33.38
CA ASP A 153 28.86 46.77 33.27
C ASP A 153 29.21 48.23 32.88
N GLN A 154 28.44 48.84 31.97
CA GLN A 154 28.62 50.25 31.60
C GLN A 154 28.30 51.20 32.74
N GLU A 155 27.25 50.92 33.52
CA GLU A 155 26.82 51.76 34.63
C GLU A 155 27.83 51.72 35.79
N GLU A 156 28.38 50.55 36.12
CA GLU A 156 29.42 50.39 37.12
C GLU A 156 30.72 51.11 36.72
N LEU A 157 31.14 50.98 35.45
CA LEU A 157 32.30 51.71 34.91
C LEU A 157 32.10 53.23 35.00
N ALA A 158 30.91 53.73 34.68
CA ALA A 158 30.60 55.16 34.78
C ALA A 158 30.68 55.65 36.23
N ARG A 159 30.17 54.87 37.20
CA ARG A 159 30.27 55.19 38.63
C ARG A 159 31.72 55.24 39.10
N LEU A 160 32.51 54.21 38.79
CA LEU A 160 33.94 54.16 39.12
C LEU A 160 34.72 55.34 38.52
N CYS A 161 34.47 55.70 37.26
CA CYS A 161 35.08 56.87 36.64
C CYS A 161 34.73 58.17 37.38
N THR A 162 33.47 58.30 37.80
CA THR A 162 33.00 59.49 38.54
C THR A 162 33.65 59.58 39.92
N ASP A 163 33.72 58.46 40.65
CA ASP A 163 34.37 58.38 41.96
C ASP A 163 35.87 58.68 41.86
N LEU A 164 36.54 58.14 40.84
CA LEU A 164 37.96 58.39 40.60
C LEU A 164 38.23 59.87 40.26
N GLN A 165 37.37 60.48 39.44
CA GLN A 165 37.46 61.92 39.16
C GLN A 165 37.29 62.74 40.43
N ALA A 166 36.27 62.44 41.26
CA ALA A 166 36.04 63.14 42.52
C ALA A 166 37.26 63.05 43.47
N GLN A 167 37.88 61.87 43.58
CA GLN A 167 39.11 61.69 44.35
C GLN A 167 40.27 62.51 43.80
N GLN A 168 40.45 62.58 42.48
CA GLN A 168 41.51 63.39 41.86
C GLN A 168 41.33 64.90 42.10
N THR A 169 40.10 65.41 42.08
CA THR A 169 39.82 66.83 42.39
C THR A 169 40.14 67.14 43.86
N LEU A 170 39.79 66.24 44.77
CA LEU A 170 40.11 66.37 46.20
C LEU A 170 41.62 66.40 46.45
N VAL A 171 42.40 65.54 45.78
CA VAL A 171 43.86 65.49 45.93
C VAL A 171 44.55 66.70 45.31
N ARG A 172 44.02 67.28 44.22
CA ARG A 172 44.60 68.49 43.58
C ARG A 172 44.20 69.82 44.25
N GLY A 173 43.16 69.80 45.09
CA GLY A 173 42.69 70.97 45.83
C GLY A 173 43.37 71.18 47.20
N LEU A 174 44.22 70.24 47.62
CA LEU A 174 45.10 70.31 48.80
C LEU A 174 46.53 70.66 48.37
#